data_AF-A0A392QUW7-F1
#
_entry.id   AF-A0A392QUW7-F1
#
_cell.length_a   1.000
_cell.length_b   1.000
_cell.length_c   1.000
_cell.angle_alpha   90.00
_cell.angle_beta   90.00
_cell.angle_gamma   90.00
#
_symmetry.space_group_name_H-M   'P 1'
#
loop_
_entity.id
_entity.type
_entity.pdbx_description
1 polymer ?
#
loop_
_entity_poly.entity_id
_entity_poly.type
_entity_poly.pdbx_seq_one_letter_code
_entity_poly.pdbx_strand_id
1 'polypeptide(L)' 'MFGLLLVSSCYRDYLSVDFPFDSYKQVFLEPEMAVSSLSLGASMSIFSSQVLYDEKVIDQTIDTRVKLAYALARQ' A
#
# COMPACT_ATOMS: atom_id res chain seq x y z
N MET A 1 8.36 -2.56 -5.49
CA MET A 1 8.96 -1.35 -4.87
C MET A 1 8.84 -0.08 -5.73
N PHE A 2 9.06 -0.11 -7.06
CA PHE A 2 8.95 1.07 -7.94
C PHE A 2 7.57 1.77 -7.97
N GLY A 3 6.47 1.02 -7.83
CA GLY A 3 5.12 1.61 -7.92
C GLY A 3 4.77 2.58 -6.79
N LEU A 4 5.30 2.38 -5.58
CA LEU A 4 4.95 3.19 -4.41
C LEU A 4 5.64 4.56 -4.41
N LEU A 5 6.90 4.60 -4.86
CA LEU A 5 7.66 5.85 -5.02
C LEU A 5 6.98 6.79 -6.00
N LEU A 6 6.44 6.26 -7.11
CA LEU A 6 5.65 7.04 -8.06
C LEU A 6 4.40 7.63 -7.40
N VAL A 7 3.66 6.82 -6.63
CA VAL A 7 2.45 7.27 -5.95
C VAL A 7 2.75 8.36 -4.92
N SER A 8 3.80 8.21 -4.11
CA SER A 8 4.21 9.22 -3.14
C SER A 8 4.64 10.53 -3.81
N SER A 9 5.41 10.47 -4.91
CA SER A 9 5.75 11.66 -5.70
C SER A 9 4.51 12.34 -6.26
N CYS A 10 3.56 11.57 -6.82
CA CYS A 10 2.32 12.14 -7.35
C CYS A 10 1.49 12.84 -6.27
N TYR A 11 1.38 12.27 -5.06
CA TYR A 11 0.67 12.93 -3.97
C TYR A 11 1.39 14.19 -3.51
N ARG A 12 2.71 14.15 -3.39
CA ARG A 12 3.52 15.32 -3.06
C ARG A 12 3.33 16.44 -4.09
N ASP A 13 3.41 16.12 -5.37
CA ASP A 13 3.24 17.08 -6.46
C ASP A 13 1.80 17.63 -6.50
N TYR A 14 0.80 16.79 -6.26
CA TYR A 14 -0.62 17.18 -6.29
C TYR A 14 -1.04 18.03 -5.08
N LEU A 15 -0.64 17.63 -3.88
CA LEU A 15 -1.02 18.28 -2.63
C LEU A 15 -0.06 19.41 -2.24
N SER A 16 1.12 19.49 -2.87
CA SER A 16 2.20 20.44 -2.53
C SER A 16 2.63 20.36 -1.06
N VAL A 17 2.56 19.17 -0.47
CA VAL A 17 3.01 18.89 0.90
C VAL A 17 3.92 17.67 0.90
N ASP A 18 4.93 17.70 1.75
CA ASP A 18 5.76 16.53 1.99
C ASP A 18 5.03 15.52 2.89
N PHE A 19 5.40 14.24 2.78
CA PHE A 19 4.87 13.21 3.67
C PHE A 19 5.30 13.53 5.12
N PRO A 20 4.38 13.48 6.11
CA PRO A 20 4.64 14.00 7.46
C PRO A 20 5.58 13.14 8.31
N PHE A 21 6.09 12.02 7.78
CA PHE A 21 7.02 11.13 8.46
C PHE A 21 8.28 10.91 7.62
N ASP A 22 9.40 10.63 8.27
CA ASP A 22 10.68 10.39 7.58
C ASP A 22 10.66 9.15 6.66
N SER A 23 9.78 8.20 6.93
CA SER A 23 9.64 6.99 6.13
C SER A 23 8.24 6.40 6.22
N TYR A 24 7.88 5.65 5.18
CA TYR A 24 6.67 4.85 5.12
C TYR A 24 7.01 3.37 4.96
N LYS A 25 6.36 2.49 5.73
CA LYS A 25 6.61 1.03 5.73
C LYS A 25 5.38 0.25 5.29
N GLN A 26 5.59 -0.73 4.40
CA GLN A 26 4.58 -1.71 4.02
C GLN A 26 4.97 -3.09 4.52
N VAL A 27 4.05 -3.75 5.19
CA VAL A 27 4.24 -5.12 5.71
C VAL A 27 3.20 -6.02 5.07
N PHE A 28 3.66 -7.13 4.49
CA PHE A 28 2.78 -8.16 3.95
C PHE A 28 2.81 -9.36 4.90
N LEU A 29 1.64 -9.75 5.38
CA LEU A 29 1.45 -10.91 6.25
C LEU A 29 0.79 -12.03 5.44
N GLU A 30 1.14 -13.27 5.75
CA GLU A 30 0.39 -14.40 5.20
C GLU A 30 -1.10 -14.29 5.58
N PRO A 31 -2.02 -14.71 4.70
CA PRO A 31 -3.45 -14.46 4.88
C PRO A 31 -3.99 -15.08 6.18
N GLU A 32 -3.41 -16.20 6.61
CA GLU A 32 -3.77 -16.90 7.85
C GLU A 32 -3.36 -16.12 9.10
N MET A 33 -2.38 -15.22 8.98
CA MET A 33 -1.83 -14.39 10.06
C MET A 33 -2.45 -12.99 10.08
N ALA A 34 -3.16 -12.59 9.02
CA ALA A 34 -3.76 -11.27 8.88
C ALA A 34 -5.15 -11.22 9.55
N VAL A 35 -5.31 -10.33 10.55
CA VAL A 35 -6.62 -10.10 11.21
C VAL A 35 -7.61 -9.36 10.30
N SER A 36 -7.08 -8.60 9.32
CA SER A 36 -7.83 -7.83 8.31
C SER A 36 -7.02 -7.79 7.01
N SER A 37 -7.71 -7.60 5.87
CA SER A 37 -7.07 -7.43 4.56
C SER A 37 -6.22 -6.17 4.44
N LEU A 38 -6.56 -5.13 5.24
CA LEU A 38 -5.81 -3.88 5.37
C LEU A 38 -5.88 -3.40 6.82
N SER A 39 -4.73 -3.05 7.38
CA SER A 39 -4.61 -2.31 8.64
C SER A 39 -3.72 -1.08 8.43
N LEU A 40 -4.19 0.08 8.89
CA LEU A 40 -3.53 1.37 8.69
C LEU A 40 -2.93 1.84 10.02
N GLY A 41 -1.63 2.14 10.00
CA GLY A 41 -0.95 2.92 11.04
C GLY A 41 -0.64 4.34 10.54
N ALA A 42 0.03 5.13 11.36
CA ALA A 42 0.36 6.53 11.04
C ALA A 42 1.38 6.65 9.89
N SER A 43 2.43 5.82 9.89
CA SER A 43 3.46 5.78 8.84
C SER A 43 3.69 4.37 8.29
N MET A 44 2.73 3.47 8.51
CA MET A 44 2.81 2.11 8.02
C MET A 44 1.46 1.55 7.59
N SER A 45 1.47 0.62 6.63
CA SER A 45 0.28 -0.14 6.28
C SER A 45 0.61 -1.62 6.25
N ILE A 46 -0.30 -2.43 6.78
CA ILE A 46 -0.20 -3.87 6.82
C ILE A 46 -1.25 -4.44 5.86
N PHE A 47 -0.81 -5.32 4.96
CA PHE A 47 -1.65 -5.98 3.97
C PHE A 47 -1.55 -7.50 4.10
N SER A 48 -2.57 -8.21 3.67
CA SER A 48 -2.45 -9.63 3.34
C SER A 48 -1.55 -9.81 2.11
N SER A 49 -0.73 -10.87 2.07
CA SER A 49 0.12 -11.24 0.94
C SER A 49 -0.71 -11.54 -0.32
N GLN A 50 -2.00 -11.88 -0.17
CA GLN A 50 -2.96 -12.01 -1.28
C GLN A 50 -3.11 -10.76 -2.13
N VAL A 51 -2.71 -9.59 -1.62
CA VAL A 51 -2.69 -8.35 -2.42
C VAL A 51 -1.58 -8.37 -3.47
N LEU A 52 -0.56 -9.20 -3.31
CA LEU A 52 0.55 -9.36 -4.26
C LEU A 52 0.32 -10.53 -5.21
N TYR A 53 -0.27 -11.61 -4.72
CA TYR A 53 -0.42 -12.84 -5.48
C TYR A 53 -1.59 -13.68 -4.94
N ASP A 54 -2.44 -14.17 -5.84
CA ASP A 54 -3.46 -15.18 -5.59
C ASP A 54 -3.41 -16.21 -6.72
N GLU A 55 -3.32 -17.49 -6.39
CA GLU A 55 -3.28 -18.59 -7.37
C GLU A 55 -4.47 -18.59 -8.34
N LYS A 56 -5.62 -18.03 -7.91
CA LYS A 56 -6.86 -18.01 -8.70
C LYS A 56 -6.98 -16.78 -9.61
N VAL A 57 -6.06 -15.82 -9.54
CA VAL A 57 -6.17 -14.55 -10.27
C VAL A 57 -4.90 -14.27 -11.06
N ILE A 58 -5.05 -14.16 -12.37
CA ILE A 58 -3.91 -13.96 -13.29
C ILE A 58 -3.46 -12.50 -13.33
N ASP A 59 -4.39 -11.54 -13.31
CA ASP A 59 -4.07 -10.10 -13.27
C ASP A 59 -4.67 -9.44 -12.04
N GLN A 60 -3.79 -9.03 -11.13
CA GLN A 60 -4.13 -8.24 -9.95
C GLN A 60 -3.44 -6.87 -9.98
N THR A 61 -2.67 -6.56 -11.03
CA THR A 61 -1.73 -5.44 -11.05
C THR A 61 -2.40 -4.10 -10.73
N ILE A 62 -3.55 -3.85 -11.33
CA ILE A 62 -4.30 -2.61 -11.13
C ILE A 62 -4.90 -2.57 -9.72
N ASP A 63 -5.55 -3.65 -9.28
CA ASP A 63 -6.18 -3.74 -7.95
C ASP A 63 -5.15 -3.57 -6.82
N THR A 64 -3.99 -4.24 -6.93
CA THR A 64 -2.85 -4.07 -6.03
C THR A 64 -2.45 -2.61 -5.95
N ARG A 65 -2.23 -1.94 -7.09
CA ARG A 65 -1.82 -0.53 -7.12
C ARG A 65 -2.86 0.38 -6.47
N VAL A 66 -4.14 0.15 -6.74
CA VAL A 66 -5.24 0.91 -6.13
C VAL A 66 -5.24 0.73 -4.62
N LYS A 67 -5.11 -0.50 -4.10
CA LYS A 67 -5.07 -0.76 -2.66
C LYS A 67 -3.88 -0.11 -1.97
N LEU A 68 -2.68 -0.18 -2.57
CA LEU A 68 -1.48 0.45 -2.01
C LEU A 68 -1.60 1.98 -2.00
N ALA A 69 -2.10 2.58 -3.09
CA ALA A 69 -2.31 4.03 -3.17
C ALA A 69 -3.39 4.51 -2.19
N TYR A 70 -4.49 3.78 -2.08
CA TYR A 70 -5.57 4.06 -1.13
C TYR A 70 -5.06 4.07 0.32
N ALA A 71 -4.23 3.10 0.69
CA ALA A 71 -3.67 3.05 2.04
C ALA A 71 -2.76 4.25 2.34
N LEU A 72 -1.92 4.65 1.38
CA LEU A 72 -1.04 5.81 1.53
C LEU A 72 -1.83 7.13 1.60
N ALA A 73 -2.89 7.28 0.79
CA ALA A 73 -3.72 8.49 0.77
C ALA A 73 -4.50 8.74 2.07
N ARG A 74 -4.62 7.72 2.93
CA ARG A 74 -5.33 7.79 4.20
C ARG A 74 -4.42 8.12 5.39
N GLN A 75 -3.14 8.41 5.14
CA GLN A 75 -2.15 8.84 6.13
C GLN A 75 -1.83 10.31 5.92
#